data_AF-A0A8C3TF55-F1
#
_entry.id   AF-A0A8C3TF55-F1
#
_cell.length_a   1.000
_cell.length_b   1.000
_cell.length_c   1.000
_cell.angle_alpha   90.00
_cell.angle_beta   90.00
_cell.angle_gamma   90.00
#
_symmetry.space_group_name_H-M   'P 1'
#
loop_
_entity.id
_entity.type
_entity.pdbx_description
1 polymer ?
#
loop_
_entity_poly.entity_id
_entity_poly.type
_entity_poly.pdbx_seq_one_letter_code
_entity_poly.pdbx_strand_id
1 'polypeptide(L)'
;MSELQKLQQHEIPSGRQVLRENYSKLHKVADYCENNYMQATDKRKALEETMAYSAQSLASVAYQISNLASNVLQMLDQHATELHQVEANVCCIAQMVDVHKEKVARREIGTLTVCKRPPHYQKIIYPTYQEPLEAYYRKPLNFSILDNVGHGIKVRINPSSVMREALVQWVVIGIDSVAYIAGKTNCTGGIPG
;
A
#
# COMPACT_ATOMS: atom_id res chain seq x y z
N MET A 1 -1.36 45.63 -2.41
CA MET A 1 -2.50 45.36 -1.53
C MET A 1 -3.03 43.99 -1.90
N SER A 2 -3.19 43.06 -0.96
CA SER A 2 -3.85 41.79 -1.27
C SER A 2 -5.33 42.04 -1.60
N GLU A 3 -5.94 41.18 -2.43
CA GLU A 3 -7.37 41.29 -2.75
C GLU A 3 -8.24 41.31 -1.48
N LEU A 4 -7.87 40.50 -0.47
CA LEU A 4 -8.51 40.49 0.84
C LEU A 4 -8.46 41.85 1.54
N GLN A 5 -7.29 42.50 1.53
CA GLN A 5 -7.11 43.81 2.14
C GLN A 5 -7.92 44.88 1.41
N LYS A 6 -8.01 44.79 0.08
CA LYS A 6 -8.84 45.69 -0.73
C LYS A 6 -10.34 45.52 -0.41
N LEU A 7 -10.83 44.29 -0.30
CA LEU A 7 -12.21 43.99 0.08
C LEU A 7 -12.53 44.53 1.48
N GLN A 8 -11.66 44.26 2.46
CA GLN A 8 -11.86 44.65 3.86
C GLN A 8 -11.76 46.16 4.10
N GLN A 9 -10.75 46.81 3.53
CA GLN A 9 -10.44 48.21 3.85
C GLN A 9 -11.20 49.20 2.95
N HIS A 10 -11.64 48.77 1.76
CA HIS A 10 -12.20 49.69 0.79
C HIS A 10 -13.58 49.26 0.27
N GLU A 11 -13.68 48.10 -0.37
CA GLU A 11 -14.90 47.77 -1.14
C GLU A 11 -16.12 47.49 -0.24
N ILE A 12 -15.96 46.73 0.84
CA ILE A 12 -17.06 46.45 1.78
C ILE A 12 -17.46 47.72 2.57
N PRO A 13 -16.53 48.50 3.16
CA PRO A 13 -16.87 49.77 3.79
C PRO A 13 -17.54 50.76 2.84
N SER A 14 -17.03 50.90 1.62
CA SER A 14 -17.61 51.76 0.59
C SER A 14 -19.01 51.31 0.19
N GLY A 15 -19.22 50.02 -0.08
CA GLY A 15 -20.54 49.48 -0.40
C GLY A 15 -21.57 49.70 0.71
N ARG A 16 -21.16 49.55 1.98
CA ARG A 16 -22.01 49.88 3.14
C ARG A 16 -22.34 51.37 3.22
N GLN A 17 -21.37 52.23 2.92
CA GLN A 17 -21.58 53.67 2.91
C GLN A 17 -22.57 54.08 1.81
N VAL A 18 -22.44 53.51 0.61
CA VAL A 18 -23.37 53.72 -0.51
C VAL A 18 -24.80 53.33 -0.11
N LEU A 19 -25.00 52.20 0.56
CA LEU A 19 -26.32 51.80 1.07
C LEU A 19 -26.89 52.78 2.10
N ARG A 20 -26.05 53.29 3.01
CA ARG A 20 -26.48 54.32 4.00
C ARG A 20 -26.88 55.62 3.32
N GLU A 21 -26.12 56.05 2.33
CA GLU A 21 -26.45 57.24 1.55
C GLU A 21 -27.73 57.03 0.73
N ASN A 22 -27.91 55.83 0.17
CA ASN A 22 -29.11 55.48 -0.57
C ASN A 22 -30.36 55.55 0.30
N TYR A 23 -30.29 55.09 1.55
CA TYR A 23 -31.38 55.25 2.53
C TYR A 23 -31.83 56.71 2.68
N SER A 24 -30.88 57.64 2.88
CA SER A 24 -31.19 59.07 2.97
C SER A 24 -31.77 59.63 1.66
N LYS A 25 -31.24 59.18 0.51
CA LYS A 25 -31.72 59.59 -0.81
C LYS A 25 -33.16 59.12 -1.05
N LEU A 26 -33.49 57.87 -0.69
CA LEU A 26 -34.83 57.31 -0.87
C LEU A 26 -35.89 58.06 -0.06
N HIS A 27 -35.54 58.51 1.15
CA HIS A 27 -36.44 59.33 1.95
C HIS A 27 -36.78 60.65 1.23
N LYS A 28 -35.76 61.33 0.69
CA LYS A 28 -35.97 62.56 -0.10
C LYS A 28 -36.76 62.32 -1.38
N VAL A 29 -36.55 61.17 -2.05
CA VAL A 29 -37.33 60.78 -3.24
C VAL A 29 -38.80 60.55 -2.86
N ALA A 30 -39.07 59.90 -1.73
CA ALA A 30 -40.43 59.71 -1.25
C ALA A 30 -41.12 61.05 -0.95
N ASP A 31 -40.44 61.95 -0.21
CA ASP A 31 -40.94 63.30 0.08
C ASP A 31 -41.21 64.08 -1.22
N TYR A 32 -40.31 63.97 -2.21
CA TYR A 32 -40.49 64.61 -3.52
C TYR A 32 -41.71 64.05 -4.25
N CYS A 33 -41.86 62.73 -4.32
CA CYS A 33 -42.99 62.10 -5.00
C CYS A 33 -44.33 62.51 -4.38
N GLU A 34 -44.42 62.57 -3.05
CA GLU A 34 -45.63 63.04 -2.35
C GLU A 34 -45.93 64.51 -2.67
N ASN A 35 -44.94 65.40 -2.52
CA ASN A 35 -45.10 66.82 -2.79
C ASN A 35 -45.42 67.10 -4.26
N ASN A 36 -44.74 66.43 -5.20
CA ASN A 36 -44.99 66.54 -6.63
C ASN A 36 -46.41 66.11 -6.95
N TYR A 37 -46.88 64.99 -6.39
CA TYR A 37 -48.25 64.54 -6.59
C TYR A 37 -49.27 65.52 -6.01
N MET A 38 -49.02 66.14 -4.83
CA MET A 38 -49.92 67.13 -4.24
C MET A 38 -50.00 68.42 -5.07
N GLN A 39 -48.86 68.94 -5.52
CA GLN A 39 -48.76 70.24 -6.20
C GLN A 39 -49.06 70.18 -7.71
N ALA A 40 -48.90 69.01 -8.35
CA ALA A 40 -49.12 68.89 -9.79
C ALA A 40 -50.59 69.09 -10.19
N THR A 41 -50.80 69.83 -11.28
CA THR A 41 -52.11 69.97 -11.94
C THR A 41 -52.51 68.69 -12.66
N ASP A 42 -51.57 68.00 -13.30
CA ASP A 42 -51.79 66.69 -13.93
C ASP A 42 -51.32 65.55 -13.00
N LYS A 43 -52.27 64.94 -12.30
CA LYS A 43 -52.01 63.83 -11.37
C LYS A 43 -51.52 62.56 -12.06
N ARG A 44 -51.90 62.35 -13.33
CA ARG A 44 -51.56 61.12 -14.05
C ARG A 44 -50.07 61.11 -14.39
N LYS A 45 -49.56 62.25 -14.85
CA LYS A 45 -48.14 62.47 -15.10
C LYS A 45 -47.30 62.34 -13.82
N ALA A 46 -47.72 62.96 -12.71
CA ALA A 46 -47.00 62.88 -11.43
C ALA A 46 -46.95 61.44 -10.87
N LEU A 47 -48.02 60.65 -11.08
CA LEU A 47 -48.05 59.24 -10.71
C LEU A 47 -47.07 58.41 -11.56
N GLU A 48 -47.03 58.64 -12.87
CA GLU A 48 -46.10 57.95 -13.77
C GLU A 48 -44.63 58.24 -13.40
N GLU A 49 -44.32 59.48 -13.05
CA GLU A 49 -43.00 59.87 -12.53
C GLU A 49 -42.67 59.15 -11.20
N THR A 50 -43.65 59.04 -10.29
CA THR A 50 -43.49 58.29 -9.04
C THR A 50 -43.25 56.80 -9.28
N MET A 51 -43.94 56.20 -10.25
CA MET A 51 -43.70 54.81 -10.65
C MET A 51 -42.29 54.62 -11.20
N ALA A 52 -41.80 55.56 -12.02
CA ALA A 52 -40.44 55.53 -12.52
C ALA A 52 -39.39 55.60 -11.40
N TYR A 53 -39.55 56.53 -10.45
CA TYR A 53 -38.68 56.60 -9.27
C TYR A 53 -38.76 55.34 -8.41
N SER A 54 -39.94 54.73 -8.27
CA SER A 54 -40.12 53.48 -7.52
C SER A 54 -39.35 52.33 -8.15
N ALA A 55 -39.47 52.17 -9.48
CA ALA A 55 -38.74 51.14 -10.23
C ALA A 55 -37.22 51.34 -10.15
N GLN A 56 -36.75 52.59 -10.33
CA GLN A 56 -35.33 52.94 -10.22
C GLN A 56 -34.78 52.68 -8.81
N SER A 57 -35.55 53.04 -7.78
CA SER A 57 -35.20 52.84 -6.38
C SER A 57 -35.03 51.35 -6.05
N LEU A 58 -35.99 50.52 -6.47
CA LEU A 58 -35.94 49.08 -6.29
C LEU A 58 -34.70 48.47 -6.97
N ALA A 59 -34.46 48.82 -8.23
CA ALA A 59 -33.30 48.33 -8.98
C ALA A 59 -31.98 48.76 -8.32
N SER A 60 -31.89 50.02 -7.86
CA SER A 60 -30.69 50.56 -7.24
C SER A 60 -30.34 49.86 -5.92
N VAL A 61 -31.33 49.66 -5.05
CA VAL A 61 -31.13 48.96 -3.76
C VAL A 61 -30.74 47.51 -3.99
N ALA A 62 -31.45 46.80 -4.88
CA ALA A 62 -31.16 45.41 -5.19
C ALA A 62 -29.73 45.22 -5.70
N TYR A 63 -29.28 46.10 -6.60
CA TYR A 63 -27.92 46.08 -7.13
C TYR A 63 -26.87 46.32 -6.04
N GLN A 64 -27.07 47.33 -5.19
CA GLN A 64 -26.13 47.64 -4.10
C GLN A 64 -26.02 46.50 -3.08
N ILE A 65 -27.15 45.87 -2.72
CA ILE A 65 -27.16 44.72 -1.82
C ILE A 65 -26.44 43.52 -2.47
N SER A 66 -26.72 43.24 -3.75
CA SER A 66 -26.10 42.14 -4.48
C SER A 66 -24.57 42.28 -4.56
N ASN A 67 -24.09 43.49 -4.87
CA ASN A 67 -22.66 43.77 -4.93
C ASN A 67 -22.00 43.62 -3.55
N LEU A 68 -22.61 44.19 -2.50
CA LEU A 68 -22.06 44.09 -1.16
C LEU A 68 -22.02 42.64 -0.68
N ALA A 69 -23.09 41.87 -0.91
CA ALA A 69 -23.15 40.46 -0.58
C ALA A 69 -22.06 39.66 -1.30
N SER A 70 -21.87 39.90 -2.60
CA SER A 70 -20.82 39.25 -3.39
C SER A 70 -19.43 39.55 -2.83
N ASN A 71 -19.14 40.80 -2.50
CA ASN A 71 -17.85 41.19 -1.91
C ASN A 71 -17.63 40.56 -0.52
N VAL A 72 -18.67 40.45 0.30
CA VAL A 72 -18.59 39.79 1.61
C VAL A 72 -18.33 38.29 1.46
N LEU A 73 -19.03 37.61 0.54
CA LEU A 73 -18.80 36.19 0.27
C LEU A 73 -17.37 35.95 -0.25
N GLN A 74 -16.91 36.77 -1.19
CA GLN A 74 -15.54 36.68 -1.72
C GLN A 74 -14.48 36.85 -0.62
N MET A 75 -14.69 37.78 0.31
CA MET A 75 -13.81 37.97 1.46
C MET A 75 -13.80 36.72 2.37
N LEU A 76 -14.95 36.11 2.63
CA LEU A 76 -15.05 34.90 3.45
C LEU A 76 -14.35 33.69 2.78
N ASP A 77 -14.52 33.51 1.47
CA ASP A 77 -13.86 32.45 0.71
C ASP A 77 -12.33 32.61 0.73
N GLN A 78 -11.83 33.85 0.66
CA GLN A 78 -10.41 34.15 0.78
C GLN A 78 -9.88 33.81 2.18
N HIS A 79 -10.60 34.19 3.26
CA HIS A 79 -10.24 33.80 4.63
C HIS A 79 -10.22 32.28 4.81
N ALA A 80 -11.21 31.57 4.28
CA ALA A 80 -11.26 30.11 4.35
C ALA A 80 -10.04 29.47 3.67
N THR A 81 -9.64 30.01 2.52
CA THR A 81 -8.46 29.53 1.77
C THR A 81 -7.17 29.81 2.54
N GLU A 82 -7.01 31.01 3.10
CA GLU A 82 -5.84 31.35 3.93
C GLU A 82 -5.73 30.44 5.17
N LEU A 83 -6.86 30.16 5.83
CA LEU A 83 -6.91 29.24 6.97
C LEU A 83 -6.53 27.80 6.59
N HIS A 84 -7.07 27.28 5.49
CA HIS A 84 -6.71 25.94 5.00
C HIS A 84 -5.21 25.84 4.70
N GLN A 85 -4.60 26.89 4.15
CA GLN A 85 -3.17 26.91 3.91
C GLN A 85 -2.36 26.89 5.22
N VAL A 86 -2.78 27.64 6.22
CA VAL A 86 -2.16 27.63 7.56
C VAL A 86 -2.30 26.26 8.21
N GLU A 87 -3.48 25.64 8.12
CA GLU A 87 -3.73 24.29 8.63
C GLU A 87 -2.80 23.27 7.97
N ALA A 88 -2.66 23.28 6.64
CA ALA A 88 -1.77 22.39 5.91
C ALA A 88 -0.30 22.57 6.34
N ASN A 89 0.13 23.81 6.55
CA ASN A 89 1.48 24.11 7.04
C ASN A 89 1.71 23.56 8.46
N VAL A 90 0.73 23.74 9.36
CA VAL A 90 0.79 23.20 10.72
C VAL A 90 0.81 21.68 10.70
N CYS A 91 0.01 21.04 9.86
CA CYS A 91 0.00 19.59 9.69
C CYS A 91 1.36 19.05 9.22
N CYS A 92 1.99 19.70 8.24
CA CYS A 92 3.34 19.36 7.78
C CYS A 92 4.37 19.48 8.90
N ILE A 93 4.31 20.55 9.70
CA ILE A 93 5.20 20.73 10.86
C ILE A 93 4.97 19.64 11.90
N ALA A 94 3.72 19.30 12.22
CA ALA A 94 3.39 18.23 13.16
C ALA A 94 3.99 16.89 12.70
N GLN A 95 3.83 16.53 11.43
CA GLN A 95 4.44 15.32 10.86
C GLN A 95 5.97 15.34 10.96
N MET A 96 6.62 16.47 10.68
CA MET A 96 8.08 16.60 10.83
C MET A 96 8.52 16.39 12.28
N VAL A 97 7.77 16.92 13.24
CA VAL A 97 8.04 16.73 14.67
C VAL A 97 7.87 15.27 15.07
N ASP A 98 6.82 14.59 14.61
CA ASP A 98 6.60 13.17 14.92
C ASP A 98 7.70 12.29 14.33
N VAL A 99 8.08 12.53 13.08
CA VAL A 99 9.23 11.85 12.45
C VAL A 99 10.51 12.13 13.21
N HIS A 100 10.73 13.37 13.67
CA HIS A 100 11.90 13.71 14.46
C HIS A 100 11.93 12.97 15.80
N LYS A 101 10.80 12.95 16.53
CA LYS A 101 10.66 12.20 17.79
C LYS A 101 10.97 10.73 17.61
N GLU A 102 10.40 10.10 16.58
CA GLU A 102 10.68 8.70 16.26
C GLU A 102 12.16 8.47 15.91
N LYS A 103 12.77 9.36 15.10
CA LYS A 103 14.20 9.28 14.77
C LYS A 103 15.10 9.39 16.00
N VAL A 104 14.79 10.29 16.94
CA VAL A 104 15.52 10.44 18.20
C VAL A 104 15.40 9.16 19.03
N ALA A 105 14.17 8.66 19.22
CA ALA A 105 13.93 7.42 19.97
C ALA A 105 14.68 6.21 19.36
N ARG A 106 14.63 6.05 18.03
CA ARG A 106 15.37 4.98 17.34
C ARG A 106 16.88 5.14 17.43
N ARG A 107 17.41 6.36 17.47
CA ARG A 107 18.86 6.59 17.67
C ARG A 107 19.28 6.16 19.08
N GLU A 108 18.49 6.48 20.09
CA GLU A 108 18.76 6.07 21.48
C GLU A 108 18.77 4.55 21.60
N ILE A 109 17.72 3.88 21.11
CA ILE A 109 17.65 2.41 21.11
C ILE A 109 18.76 1.81 20.22
N GLY A 110 19.03 2.39 19.06
CA GLY A 110 20.06 1.92 18.13
C GLY A 110 21.45 1.85 18.76
N THR A 111 21.76 2.75 19.70
CA THR A 111 23.03 2.74 20.46
C THR A 111 23.16 1.47 21.33
N LEU A 112 22.05 0.89 21.76
CA LEU A 112 21.99 -0.33 22.57
C LEU A 112 21.87 -1.61 21.72
N THR A 113 21.91 -1.51 20.39
CA THR A 113 21.74 -2.66 19.49
C THR A 113 23.04 -3.04 18.79
N VAL A 114 23.15 -4.32 18.42
CA VAL A 114 24.21 -4.85 17.56
C VAL A 114 23.57 -5.65 16.43
N CYS A 115 24.14 -5.61 15.23
CA CYS A 115 23.63 -6.36 14.10
C CYS A 115 23.72 -7.88 14.36
N LYS A 116 22.59 -8.57 14.39
CA LYS A 116 22.51 -10.03 14.40
C LYS A 116 22.16 -10.51 13.00
N ARG A 117 23.12 -11.13 12.31
CA ARG A 117 22.86 -11.82 11.04
C ARG A 117 22.51 -13.28 11.36
N PRO A 118 21.26 -13.71 11.20
CA PRO A 118 20.97 -15.14 11.29
C PRO A 118 21.71 -15.85 10.15
N PRO A 119 22.39 -16.97 10.41
CA PRO A 119 22.96 -17.76 9.33
C PRO A 119 21.82 -18.25 8.43
N HIS A 120 21.99 -18.13 7.11
CA HIS A 120 21.10 -18.77 6.17
C HIS A 120 21.47 -20.26 6.11
N TYR A 121 20.68 -21.11 6.75
CA TYR A 121 20.89 -22.56 6.73
C TYR A 121 19.76 -23.25 5.95
N GLN A 122 20.13 -24.22 5.12
CA GLN A 122 19.19 -25.23 4.64
C GLN A 122 19.04 -26.28 5.74
N LYS A 123 17.81 -26.74 5.99
CA LYS A 123 17.52 -27.70 7.07
C LYS A 123 18.19 -29.07 6.85
N ILE A 124 18.45 -29.43 5.60
CA ILE A 124 19.10 -30.68 5.21
C ILE A 124 20.19 -30.32 4.21
N ILE A 125 21.44 -30.62 4.55
CA ILE A 125 22.60 -30.47 3.67
C ILE A 125 23.05 -31.89 3.34
N TYR A 126 22.83 -32.32 2.09
CA TYR A 126 23.34 -33.60 1.65
C TYR A 126 24.87 -33.50 1.47
N PRO A 127 25.65 -34.52 1.87
CA PRO A 127 27.07 -34.54 1.61
C PRO A 127 27.34 -34.48 0.11
N THR A 128 28.40 -33.78 -0.30
CA THR A 128 28.80 -33.64 -1.70
C THR A 128 29.12 -34.98 -2.36
N TYR A 129 29.59 -35.94 -1.57
CA TYR A 129 29.79 -37.32 -1.99
C TYR A 129 28.63 -38.18 -1.49
N GLN A 130 27.92 -38.81 -2.43
CA GLN A 130 26.98 -39.87 -2.14
C GLN A 130 27.74 -41.19 -2.30
N GLU A 131 27.81 -42.00 -1.24
CA GLU A 131 28.41 -43.34 -1.33
C GLU A 131 27.67 -44.16 -2.38
N PRO A 132 28.37 -44.76 -3.37
CA PRO A 132 27.75 -45.62 -4.37
C PRO A 132 27.05 -46.79 -3.68
N LEU A 133 25.81 -47.06 -4.06
CA LEU A 133 25.08 -48.22 -3.56
C LEU A 133 25.74 -49.50 -4.10
N GLU A 134 26.38 -50.28 -3.23
CA GLU A 134 26.99 -51.56 -3.62
C GLU A 134 25.89 -52.64 -3.74
N ALA A 135 25.87 -53.33 -4.88
CA ALA A 135 24.92 -54.40 -5.13
C ALA A 135 25.23 -55.61 -4.23
N TYR A 136 24.19 -56.18 -3.61
CA TYR A 136 24.34 -57.36 -2.78
C TYR A 136 24.63 -58.62 -3.62
N TYR A 137 25.58 -59.42 -3.18
CA TYR A 137 25.84 -60.77 -3.70
C TYR A 137 26.19 -61.73 -2.57
N ARG A 138 25.78 -63.00 -2.72
CA ARG A 138 26.03 -64.04 -1.72
C ARG A 138 27.50 -64.45 -1.77
N LYS A 139 28.21 -64.26 -0.66
CA LYS A 139 29.55 -64.83 -0.45
C LYS A 139 29.46 -66.03 0.50
N PRO A 140 30.10 -67.17 0.19
CA PRO A 140 30.21 -68.27 1.15
C PRO A 140 31.04 -67.85 2.37
N LEU A 141 30.82 -68.51 3.50
CA LEU A 141 31.51 -68.20 4.76
C LEU A 141 33.02 -68.44 4.63
N ASN A 142 33.82 -67.40 4.85
CA ASN A 142 35.28 -67.47 4.79
C ASN A 142 35.87 -67.32 6.20
N PHE A 143 36.35 -68.43 6.77
CA PHE A 143 36.95 -68.47 8.11
C PHE A 143 38.37 -67.88 8.17
N SER A 144 38.99 -67.59 7.02
CA SER A 144 40.36 -67.10 6.94
C SER A 144 40.49 -65.59 6.72
N ILE A 145 39.38 -64.83 6.62
CA ILE A 145 39.40 -63.39 6.30
C ILE A 145 40.14 -62.55 7.35
N LEU A 146 40.26 -63.06 8.58
CA LEU A 146 40.96 -62.39 9.69
C LEU A 146 42.31 -63.06 10.03
N ASP A 147 42.75 -64.08 9.30
CA ASP A 147 43.98 -64.82 9.62
C ASP A 147 45.25 -63.95 9.55
N ASN A 148 45.19 -62.82 8.86
CA ASN A 148 46.28 -61.87 8.75
C ASN A 148 46.15 -60.67 9.72
N VAL A 149 45.11 -60.65 10.56
CA VAL A 149 44.90 -59.63 11.59
C VAL A 149 45.32 -60.20 12.94
N GLY A 150 46.40 -59.68 13.52
CA GLY A 150 46.98 -60.20 14.77
C GLY A 150 47.82 -61.47 14.56
N HIS A 151 47.72 -62.44 15.46
CA HIS A 151 48.45 -63.73 15.40
C HIS A 151 47.53 -64.86 14.92
N GLY A 152 46.99 -64.72 13.70
CA GLY A 152 46.04 -65.68 13.16
C GLY A 152 46.65 -67.06 12.89
N ILE A 153 45.86 -68.11 13.13
CA ILE A 153 46.26 -69.51 12.94
C ILE A 153 45.64 -70.01 11.62
N LYS A 154 46.47 -70.19 10.61
CA LYS A 154 46.03 -70.71 9.31
C LYS A 154 45.78 -72.22 9.40
N VAL A 155 44.55 -72.66 9.14
CA VAL A 155 44.21 -74.08 9.02
C VAL A 155 44.84 -74.62 7.72
N ARG A 156 45.89 -75.43 7.80
CA ARG A 156 46.44 -76.12 6.61
C ARG A 156 45.57 -77.33 6.30
N ILE A 157 44.69 -77.22 5.30
CA ILE A 157 43.98 -78.37 4.76
C ILE A 157 44.91 -79.07 3.75
N ASN A 158 45.38 -80.28 4.07
CA ASN A 158 46.09 -81.15 3.12
C ASN A 158 45.08 -81.71 2.09
N PRO A 159 45.33 -81.70 0.77
CA PRO A 159 44.31 -82.03 -0.24
C PRO A 159 43.91 -83.52 -0.35
N SER A 160 44.32 -84.40 0.57
CA SER A 160 44.28 -85.86 0.35
C SER A 160 43.04 -86.60 0.88
N SER A 161 41.99 -85.93 1.38
CA SER A 161 40.87 -86.64 2.04
C SER A 161 39.44 -86.27 1.63
N VAL A 162 39.20 -85.44 0.59
CA VAL A 162 37.83 -85.10 0.12
C VAL A 162 37.58 -85.51 -1.35
N MET A 163 38.20 -86.61 -1.80
CA MET A 163 38.01 -87.20 -3.14
C MET A 163 37.30 -88.56 -3.13
N ARG A 164 36.42 -88.85 -2.14
CA ARG A 164 35.65 -90.12 -2.12
C ARG A 164 34.13 -90.02 -2.14
N GLU A 165 33.52 -88.83 -2.13
CA GLU A 165 32.05 -88.71 -2.25
C GLU A 165 31.54 -87.91 -3.46
N ALA A 166 32.40 -87.21 -4.21
CA ALA A 166 31.98 -86.42 -5.37
C ALA A 166 31.83 -87.21 -6.70
N LEU A 167 32.15 -88.51 -6.71
CA LEU A 167 32.16 -89.34 -7.92
C LEU A 167 30.85 -90.08 -8.22
N VAL A 168 29.80 -89.94 -7.41
CA VAL A 168 28.51 -90.66 -7.62
C VAL A 168 27.39 -89.77 -8.18
N GLN A 169 27.48 -88.44 -8.13
CA GLN A 169 26.37 -87.57 -8.54
C GLN A 169 26.45 -87.02 -9.99
N TRP A 170 27.51 -87.29 -10.74
CA TRP A 170 27.68 -86.78 -12.12
C TRP A 170 27.01 -87.64 -13.22
N VAL A 171 26.27 -88.70 -12.88
CA VAL A 171 25.71 -89.65 -13.88
C VAL A 171 24.19 -89.53 -14.08
N VAL A 172 23.46 -88.76 -13.28
CA VAL A 172 21.99 -88.74 -13.37
C VAL A 172 21.49 -87.33 -13.68
N ILE A 173 21.14 -87.15 -14.96
CA ILE A 173 20.26 -86.12 -15.55
C ILE A 173 20.99 -84.87 -16.06
N GLY A 174 21.50 -85.00 -17.29
CA GLY A 174 21.35 -83.94 -18.28
C GLY A 174 19.93 -83.93 -18.87
N ILE A 175 19.75 -83.03 -19.86
CA ILE A 175 18.64 -82.90 -20.83
C ILE A 175 17.66 -81.73 -20.54
N ASP A 176 17.77 -80.73 -21.43
CA ASP A 176 16.74 -79.83 -22.02
C ASP A 176 15.97 -78.84 -21.14
N SER A 177 15.39 -77.75 -21.62
CA SER A 177 15.54 -76.83 -22.76
C SER A 177 14.36 -75.84 -22.60
N VAL A 178 14.56 -74.57 -22.95
CA VAL A 178 13.54 -73.62 -23.49
C VAL A 178 12.52 -72.91 -22.55
N ALA A 179 12.48 -71.58 -22.78
CA ALA A 179 11.36 -70.61 -22.66
C ALA A 179 10.80 -70.21 -21.29
N TYR A 180 10.71 -68.90 -21.02
CA TYR A 180 9.53 -68.09 -21.42
C TYR A 180 9.73 -66.59 -21.10
N ILE A 181 9.01 -65.78 -21.87
CA ILE A 181 9.08 -64.33 -22.07
C ILE A 181 8.05 -63.57 -21.20
N ALA A 182 8.39 -62.32 -20.87
CA ALA A 182 7.52 -61.15 -20.62
C ALA A 182 6.58 -61.06 -19.39
N GLY A 183 6.59 -59.84 -18.83
CA GLY A 183 5.51 -59.17 -18.08
C GLY A 183 6.08 -57.93 -17.39
N LYS A 184 6.06 -56.73 -18.00
CA LYS A 184 5.06 -55.63 -17.78
C LYS A 184 4.55 -55.62 -16.32
N THR A 185 4.68 -54.55 -15.53
CA THR A 185 4.12 -53.20 -15.69
C THR A 185 4.85 -52.22 -14.74
N ASN A 186 5.31 -51.06 -15.21
CA ASN A 186 4.65 -49.75 -15.07
C ASN A 186 3.86 -49.55 -13.77
N CYS A 187 4.31 -48.58 -12.95
CA CYS A 187 3.43 -47.61 -12.26
C CYS A 187 4.29 -46.44 -11.74
N THR A 188 4.33 -45.40 -12.56
CA THR A 188 4.62 -44.02 -12.20
C THR A 188 3.58 -43.49 -11.20
N GLY A 189 4.03 -42.84 -10.14
CA GLY A 189 3.19 -42.15 -9.18
C GLY A 189 3.95 -41.03 -8.50
N GLY A 190 4.30 -40.00 -9.26
CA GLY A 190 4.79 -38.73 -8.74
C GLY A 190 3.65 -37.88 -8.21
N ILE A 191 3.79 -37.39 -6.98
CA ILE A 191 2.98 -36.32 -6.40
C ILE A 191 3.97 -35.19 -6.09
N PRO A 192 3.85 -34.00 -6.71
CA PRO A 192 4.70 -32.87 -6.36
C PRO A 192 4.10 -32.12 -5.16
N GLY A 193 4.97 -31.82 -4.19
CA GLY A 193 4.83 -30.73 -3.22
C GLY A 193 5.98 -29.77 -3.39
#